data_AF-A0A964Y6E3-F1
#
_entry.id   AF-A0A964Y6E3-F1
#
_cell.length_a   1.000
_cell.length_b   1.000
_cell.length_c   1.000
_cell.angle_alpha   90.00
_cell.angle_beta   90.00
_cell.angle_gamma   90.00
#
_symmetry.space_group_name_H-M   'P 1'
#
loop_
_entity.id
_entity.type
_entity.pdbx_description
1 polymer ?
#
loop_
_entity_poly.entity_id
_entity_poly.type
_entity_poly.pdbx_seq_one_letter_code
_entity_poly.pdbx_strand_id
1 'polypeptide(L)'
;MKPVLSTQKLIFQWILIPMVVIILIDSSFLFYQGDKLRQETFDKDLADTAKTLAVIFKKSSQKAIHDIDQNSISLLLTEPHDEMFYSIRDEKGQFIFGHPGVSYQAADPEDVTDKDFLNVYFDKVDGKSVRIVSIPIEHTIKKNKATYHIQVAETRNQRLDIQRQIIFWIVIPQLILLISAMILVKFAVTKGLSPILFLNEKISSLSYKNLT
;
A
#
# COMPACT_ATOMS: atom_id res chain seq x y z
N MET A 1 19.60 54.12 -8.63
CA MET A 1 19.07 52.85 -9.14
C MET A 1 19.40 51.73 -8.16
N LYS A 2 18.47 51.38 -7.25
CA LYS A 2 18.62 50.21 -6.36
C LYS A 2 18.04 48.99 -7.08
N PRO A 3 18.67 47.81 -7.01
CA PRO A 3 18.44 46.75 -7.99
C PRO A 3 17.08 46.06 -7.74
N VAL A 4 16.19 46.18 -8.73
CA VAL A 4 14.87 45.52 -8.83
C VAL A 4 14.98 43.98 -8.74
N LEU A 5 16.18 43.43 -8.91
CA LEU A 5 16.52 42.02 -8.74
C LEU A 5 16.25 41.48 -7.31
N SER A 6 16.30 42.33 -6.28
CA SER A 6 16.11 41.91 -4.88
C SER A 6 14.65 41.54 -4.57
N THR A 7 13.71 42.38 -5.01
CA THR A 7 12.27 42.20 -4.75
C THR A 7 11.67 41.02 -5.51
N GLN A 8 12.11 40.78 -6.75
CA GLN A 8 11.68 39.61 -7.51
C GLN A 8 12.13 38.29 -6.89
N LYS A 9 13.35 38.25 -6.33
CA LYS A 9 13.88 37.08 -5.61
C LYS A 9 13.09 36.77 -4.34
N LEU A 10 12.70 37.83 -3.62
CA LEU A 10 11.93 37.74 -2.38
C LEU A 10 10.52 37.19 -2.63
N ILE A 11 9.80 37.73 -3.63
CA ILE A 11 8.46 37.25 -4.01
C ILE A 11 8.53 35.80 -4.52
N PHE A 12 9.55 35.48 -5.31
CA PHE A 12 9.78 34.14 -5.81
C PHE A 12 10.00 33.12 -4.67
N GLN A 13 10.87 33.43 -3.70
CA GLN A 13 11.06 32.57 -2.52
C GLN A 13 9.78 32.44 -1.68
N TRP A 14 9.02 33.51 -1.54
CA TRP A 14 7.80 33.51 -0.73
C TRP A 14 6.65 32.66 -1.30
N ILE A 15 6.65 32.44 -2.61
CA ILE A 15 5.70 31.52 -3.27
C ILE A 15 6.28 30.10 -3.36
N LEU A 16 7.59 29.98 -3.63
CA LEU A 16 8.23 28.67 -3.82
C LEU A 16 8.25 27.83 -2.53
N ILE A 17 8.60 28.46 -1.40
CA ILE A 17 8.73 27.77 -0.10
C ILE A 17 7.39 27.12 0.30
N PRO A 18 6.25 27.83 0.37
CA PRO A 18 4.99 27.20 0.75
C PRO A 18 4.54 26.14 -0.24
N MET A 19 4.84 26.28 -1.54
CA MET A 19 4.49 25.26 -2.53
C MET A 19 5.28 23.96 -2.35
N VAL A 20 6.58 24.05 -2.06
CA VAL A 20 7.43 22.89 -1.72
C VAL A 20 6.91 22.20 -0.46
N VAL A 21 6.53 22.99 0.56
CA VAL A 21 5.99 22.46 1.82
C VAL A 21 4.67 21.71 1.58
N ILE A 22 3.74 22.27 0.80
CA ILE A 22 2.48 21.60 0.45
C ILE A 22 2.75 20.28 -0.30
N ILE A 23 3.66 20.29 -1.26
CA ILE A 23 4.07 19.11 -2.03
C ILE A 23 4.61 17.99 -1.12
N LEU A 24 5.45 18.33 -0.15
CA LEU A 24 6.01 17.35 0.78
C LEU A 24 4.94 16.75 1.70
N ILE A 25 3.99 17.58 2.16
CA ILE A 25 2.86 17.14 2.99
C ILE A 25 1.95 16.20 2.19
N ASP A 26 1.58 16.58 0.96
CA ASP A 26 0.73 15.79 0.07
C ASP A 26 1.37 14.45 -0.29
N SER A 27 2.65 14.47 -0.68
CA SER A 27 3.43 13.25 -0.97
C SER A 27 3.51 12.30 0.23
N SER A 28 3.72 12.85 1.44
CA SER A 28 3.73 12.06 2.67
C SER A 28 2.36 11.46 2.99
N PHE A 29 1.29 12.20 2.72
CA PHE A 29 -0.09 11.76 2.95
C PHE A 29 -0.53 10.67 1.96
N LEU A 30 -0.15 10.80 0.68
CA LEU A 30 -0.37 9.77 -0.34
C LEU A 30 0.41 8.49 -0.04
N PHE A 31 1.67 8.62 0.41
CA PHE A 31 2.48 7.48 0.84
C PHE A 31 1.81 6.71 1.99
N TYR A 32 1.34 7.43 3.01
CA TYR A 32 0.69 6.85 4.17
C TYR A 32 -0.61 6.12 3.81
N GLN A 33 -1.44 6.70 2.94
CA GLN A 33 -2.66 6.05 2.45
C GLN A 33 -2.34 4.79 1.64
N GLY A 34 -1.33 4.83 0.79
CA GLY A 34 -0.92 3.69 -0.03
C GLY A 34 -0.39 2.51 0.79
N ASP A 35 0.22 2.76 1.96
CA ASP A 35 0.72 1.67 2.80
C ASP A 35 -0.38 0.95 3.58
N LYS A 36 -1.35 1.70 4.11
CA LYS A 36 -2.46 1.13 4.88
C LYS A 36 -3.44 0.34 4.01
N LEU A 37 -3.83 0.89 2.87
CA LEU A 37 -4.79 0.22 1.96
C LEU A 37 -4.25 -1.14 1.45
N ARG A 38 -2.92 -1.24 1.32
CA ARG A 38 -2.26 -2.48 0.88
C ARG A 38 -2.35 -3.57 1.94
N GLN A 39 -2.01 -3.28 3.20
CA GLN A 39 -1.94 -4.32 4.24
C GLN A 39 -3.29 -5.01 4.49
N GLU A 40 -4.37 -4.23 4.57
CA GLU A 40 -5.72 -4.77 4.80
C GLU A 40 -6.23 -5.58 3.61
N THR A 41 -5.92 -5.16 2.38
CA THR A 41 -6.33 -5.90 1.17
C THR A 41 -5.57 -7.23 1.05
N PHE A 42 -4.26 -7.25 1.33
CA PHE A 42 -3.46 -8.48 1.27
C PHE A 42 -3.87 -9.50 2.33
N ASP A 43 -4.07 -9.05 3.59
CA ASP A 43 -4.49 -9.96 4.66
C ASP A 43 -5.88 -10.57 4.35
N LYS A 44 -6.76 -9.81 3.67
CA LYS A 44 -8.07 -10.28 3.22
C LYS A 44 -7.99 -11.29 2.08
N ASP A 45 -7.18 -11.04 1.04
CA ASP A 45 -6.97 -11.98 -0.07
C ASP A 45 -6.38 -13.31 0.43
N LEU A 46 -5.44 -13.24 1.39
CA LEU A 46 -4.86 -14.40 2.05
C LEU A 46 -5.90 -15.19 2.87
N ALA A 47 -6.80 -14.48 3.56
CA ALA A 47 -7.91 -15.08 4.30
C ALA A 47 -8.96 -15.72 3.39
N ASP A 48 -9.29 -15.11 2.25
CA ASP A 48 -10.22 -15.67 1.27
C ASP A 48 -9.64 -16.93 0.60
N THR A 49 -8.32 -16.95 0.37
CA THR A 49 -7.60 -18.16 -0.06
C THR A 49 -7.70 -19.27 0.98
N ALA A 50 -7.46 -18.95 2.27
CA ALA A 50 -7.62 -19.90 3.37
C ALA A 50 -9.06 -20.44 3.45
N LYS A 51 -10.08 -19.57 3.34
CA LYS A 51 -11.50 -19.97 3.32
C LYS A 51 -11.83 -20.88 2.15
N THR A 52 -11.25 -20.63 0.98
CA THR A 52 -11.41 -21.51 -0.19
C THR A 52 -10.84 -22.90 0.09
N LEU A 53 -9.64 -22.97 0.68
CA LEU A 53 -9.04 -24.23 1.12
C LEU A 53 -9.87 -24.93 2.19
N ALA A 54 -10.51 -24.18 3.10
CA ALA A 54 -11.45 -24.74 4.07
C ALA A 54 -12.65 -25.41 3.41
N VAL A 55 -13.22 -24.80 2.37
CA VAL A 55 -14.32 -25.41 1.62
C VAL A 55 -13.87 -26.68 0.91
N ILE A 56 -12.68 -26.67 0.29
CA ILE A 56 -12.11 -27.86 -0.36
C ILE A 56 -11.87 -28.97 0.67
N PHE A 57 -11.27 -28.64 1.81
CA PHE A 57 -11.02 -29.59 2.90
C PHE A 57 -12.32 -30.19 3.44
N LYS A 58 -13.36 -29.37 3.68
CA LYS A 58 -14.67 -29.84 4.13
C LYS A 58 -15.35 -30.76 3.11
N LYS A 59 -15.10 -30.55 1.81
CA LYS A 59 -15.65 -31.36 0.71
C LYS A 59 -14.86 -32.66 0.49
N SER A 60 -13.58 -32.68 0.87
CA SER A 60 -12.77 -33.91 0.87
C SER A 60 -13.41 -34.95 1.80
N SER A 61 -13.59 -36.16 1.29
CA SER A 61 -14.50 -37.15 1.84
C SER A 61 -14.06 -37.66 3.21
N GLN A 62 -15.06 -38.01 4.04
CA GLN A 62 -14.98 -38.62 5.38
C GLN A 62 -14.08 -39.87 5.53
N LYS A 63 -13.54 -40.41 4.42
CA LYS A 63 -12.73 -41.64 4.39
C LYS A 63 -11.23 -41.40 4.18
N ALA A 64 -10.81 -40.35 3.49
CA ALA A 64 -9.40 -40.17 3.18
C ALA A 64 -9.09 -38.70 2.89
N ILE A 65 -8.32 -38.08 3.78
CA ILE A 65 -7.62 -36.80 3.56
C ILE A 65 -6.74 -36.87 2.29
N HIS A 66 -6.46 -38.09 1.81
CA HIS A 66 -5.77 -38.43 0.57
C HIS A 66 -6.53 -38.01 -0.71
N ASP A 67 -7.84 -37.77 -0.65
CA ASP A 67 -8.64 -37.34 -1.82
C ASP A 67 -8.39 -35.85 -2.18
N ILE A 68 -7.63 -35.14 -1.35
CA ILE A 68 -7.19 -33.78 -1.65
C ILE A 68 -6.08 -33.84 -2.70
N ASP A 69 -6.41 -33.50 -3.93
CA ASP A 69 -5.42 -33.38 -5.00
C ASP A 69 -4.49 -32.18 -4.74
N GLN A 70 -3.24 -32.49 -4.37
CA GLN A 70 -2.20 -31.49 -4.13
C GLN A 70 -1.92 -30.65 -5.37
N ASN A 71 -2.13 -31.20 -6.57
CA ASN A 71 -1.86 -30.50 -7.81
C ASN A 71 -2.88 -29.38 -8.04
N SER A 72 -4.17 -29.67 -7.81
CA SER A 72 -5.23 -28.66 -7.84
C SER A 72 -5.04 -27.53 -6.81
N ILE A 73 -4.57 -27.87 -5.60
CA ILE A 73 -4.23 -26.84 -4.59
C ILE A 73 -3.03 -26.01 -5.03
N SER A 74 -1.99 -26.64 -5.57
CA SER A 74 -0.79 -25.92 -6.02
C SER A 74 -1.11 -24.93 -7.14
N LEU A 75 -2.03 -25.30 -8.04
CA LEU A 75 -2.55 -24.39 -9.08
C LEU A 75 -3.38 -23.24 -8.51
N LEU A 76 -4.20 -23.49 -7.47
CA LEU A 76 -4.96 -22.44 -6.77
C LEU A 76 -4.04 -21.45 -6.05
N LEU A 77 -2.92 -21.95 -5.53
CA LEU A 77 -1.93 -21.18 -4.76
C LEU A 77 -0.81 -20.60 -5.62
N THR A 78 -0.91 -20.70 -6.95
CA THR A 78 0.13 -20.16 -7.85
C THR A 78 -0.10 -18.67 -8.05
N GLU A 79 0.69 -17.85 -7.37
CA GLU A 79 0.83 -16.42 -7.65
C GLU A 79 2.12 -16.18 -8.47
N PRO A 80 2.13 -15.24 -9.44
CA PRO A 80 3.27 -15.03 -10.33
C PRO A 80 4.52 -14.43 -9.65
N HIS A 81 4.39 -13.91 -8.43
CA HIS A 81 5.46 -13.17 -7.76
C HIS A 81 5.75 -13.62 -6.32
N ASP A 82 4.88 -14.43 -5.73
CA ASP A 82 4.97 -14.85 -4.33
C ASP A 82 4.77 -16.37 -4.22
N GLU A 83 5.50 -16.99 -3.30
CA GLU A 83 5.34 -18.41 -2.99
C GLU A 83 4.33 -18.59 -1.87
N MET A 84 3.38 -19.47 -2.11
CA MET A 84 2.31 -19.78 -1.17
C MET A 84 2.53 -21.18 -0.59
N PHE A 85 2.43 -21.28 0.72
CA PHE A 85 2.45 -22.52 1.48
C PHE A 85 1.14 -22.66 2.24
N TYR A 86 0.76 -23.89 2.55
CA TYR A 86 -0.42 -24.14 3.36
C TYR A 86 -0.17 -25.31 4.31
N SER A 87 -0.86 -25.34 5.44
CA SER A 87 -0.77 -26.41 6.43
C SER A 87 -2.10 -26.61 7.10
N ILE A 88 -2.53 -27.86 7.19
CA ILE A 88 -3.74 -28.27 7.91
C ILE A 88 -3.30 -29.02 9.15
N ARG A 89 -3.78 -28.57 10.31
CA ARG A 89 -3.44 -29.13 11.61
C ARG A 89 -4.68 -29.40 12.44
N ASP A 90 -4.61 -30.36 13.36
CA ASP A 90 -5.69 -30.58 14.33
C ASP A 90 -5.71 -29.49 15.43
N GLU A 91 -6.69 -29.56 16.32
CA GLU A 91 -6.82 -28.70 17.50
C GLU A 91 -5.60 -28.75 18.45
N LYS A 92 -4.79 -29.81 18.39
CA LYS A 92 -3.56 -29.97 19.17
C LYS A 92 -2.32 -29.48 18.43
N GLY A 93 -2.47 -28.93 17.23
CA GLY A 93 -1.38 -28.49 16.36
C GLY A 93 -0.64 -29.63 15.64
N GLN A 94 -1.15 -30.86 15.68
CA GLN A 94 -0.56 -31.98 14.96
C GLN A 94 -0.75 -31.79 13.46
N PHE A 95 0.33 -31.98 12.71
CA PHE A 95 0.34 -31.86 11.27
C PHE A 95 -0.50 -32.96 10.62
N ILE A 96 -1.36 -32.57 9.67
CA ILE A 96 -2.22 -33.48 8.92
C ILE A 96 -1.84 -33.46 7.44
N PHE A 97 -1.75 -32.27 6.84
CA PHE A 97 -1.60 -32.14 5.39
C PHE A 97 -0.97 -30.79 5.00
N GLY A 98 -0.32 -30.73 3.83
CA GLY A 98 0.35 -29.54 3.31
C GLY A 98 1.84 -29.49 3.65
N HIS A 99 2.33 -28.33 4.05
CA HIS A 99 3.74 -28.07 4.34
C HIS A 99 4.01 -28.02 5.85
N PRO A 100 4.80 -28.95 6.42
CA PRO A 100 5.03 -29.01 7.86
C PRO A 100 5.84 -27.83 8.41
N GLY A 101 6.56 -27.10 7.54
CA GLY A 101 7.33 -25.91 7.90
C GLY A 101 6.46 -24.67 8.19
N VAL A 102 5.17 -24.69 7.83
CA VAL A 102 4.24 -23.63 8.23
C VAL A 102 3.92 -23.79 9.71
N SER A 103 4.24 -22.75 10.47
CA SER A 103 4.05 -22.70 11.92
C SER A 103 2.59 -22.79 12.31
N TYR A 104 2.34 -23.36 13.48
CA TYR A 104 1.02 -23.46 14.06
C TYR A 104 0.82 -22.36 15.08
N GLN A 105 -0.18 -21.52 14.83
CA GLN A 105 -0.79 -20.70 15.86
C GLN A 105 -2.29 -21.04 15.91
N ALA A 106 -2.75 -21.37 17.13
CA ALA A 106 -4.17 -21.55 17.38
C ALA A 106 -4.89 -20.26 16.99
N ALA A 107 -5.82 -20.40 16.04
CA ALA A 107 -6.67 -19.30 15.66
C ALA A 107 -7.72 -19.10 16.76
N ASP A 108 -7.90 -17.87 17.22
CA ASP A 108 -9.04 -17.54 18.06
C ASP A 108 -10.33 -17.78 17.26
N PRO A 109 -11.44 -18.16 17.91
CA PRO A 109 -12.74 -18.25 17.27
C PRO A 109 -13.04 -16.94 16.52
N GLU A 110 -13.63 -17.03 15.32
CA GLU A 110 -14.05 -15.82 14.59
C GLU A 110 -14.89 -14.93 15.52
N ASP A 111 -14.47 -13.68 15.69
CA ASP A 111 -15.25 -12.71 16.43
C ASP A 111 -16.46 -12.31 15.59
N VAL A 112 -17.64 -12.82 15.97
CA VAL A 112 -18.91 -12.48 15.30
C VAL A 112 -19.27 -10.99 15.38
N THR A 113 -18.63 -10.23 16.27
CA THR A 113 -18.81 -8.76 16.38
C THR A 113 -17.87 -7.96 15.48
N ASP A 114 -16.75 -8.56 15.05
CA ASP A 114 -15.77 -7.93 14.16
C ASP A 114 -15.60 -8.76 12.88
N LYS A 115 -16.25 -8.32 11.80
CA LYS A 115 -16.20 -8.98 10.49
C LYS A 115 -14.81 -8.97 9.84
N ASP A 116 -13.93 -8.08 10.30
CA ASP A 116 -12.58 -7.94 9.77
C ASP A 116 -11.54 -8.63 10.68
N PHE A 117 -11.98 -9.34 11.72
CA PHE A 117 -11.10 -10.12 12.57
C PHE A 117 -10.45 -11.26 11.79
N LEU A 118 -9.12 -11.18 11.66
CA LEU A 118 -8.29 -12.17 10.99
C LEU A 118 -7.14 -12.59 11.93
N ASN A 119 -6.96 -13.89 12.13
CA ASN A 119 -5.82 -14.41 12.87
C ASN A 119 -4.58 -14.41 11.97
N VAL A 120 -3.88 -13.27 11.91
CA VAL A 120 -2.72 -13.08 11.03
C VAL A 120 -1.45 -12.84 11.82
N TYR A 121 -0.37 -13.54 11.46
CA TYR A 121 0.93 -13.43 12.12
C TYR A 121 2.08 -13.55 11.12
N PHE A 122 3.29 -13.33 11.60
CA PHE A 122 4.52 -13.42 10.81
C PHE A 122 5.35 -14.60 11.29
N ASP A 123 5.95 -15.32 10.35
CA ASP A 123 6.94 -16.35 10.66
C ASP A 123 7.92 -16.55 9.49
N LYS A 124 8.71 -17.63 9.54
CA LYS A 124 9.58 -18.07 8.48
C LYS A 124 9.26 -19.50 8.05
N VAL A 125 9.14 -19.70 6.76
CA VAL A 125 8.99 -21.04 6.14
C VAL A 125 10.17 -21.22 5.19
N ASP A 126 10.92 -22.31 5.36
CA ASP A 126 12.11 -22.63 4.55
C ASP A 126 13.12 -21.47 4.43
N GLY A 127 13.26 -20.68 5.51
CA GLY A 127 14.14 -19.52 5.58
C GLY A 127 13.58 -18.23 4.97
N LYS A 128 12.39 -18.26 4.35
CA LYS A 128 11.71 -17.09 3.75
C LYS A 128 10.75 -16.48 4.76
N SER A 129 10.72 -15.15 4.83
CA SER A 129 9.74 -14.43 5.66
C SER A 129 8.34 -14.54 5.05
N VAL A 130 7.39 -15.03 5.83
CA VAL A 130 6.01 -15.24 5.40
C VAL A 130 5.01 -14.50 6.29
N ARG A 131 3.88 -14.11 5.71
CA ARG A 131 2.66 -13.70 6.42
C ARG A 131 1.74 -14.91 6.44
N ILE A 132 1.18 -15.26 7.61
CA ILE A 132 0.36 -16.45 7.78
C ILE A 132 -1.02 -16.05 8.30
N VAL A 133 -2.08 -16.53 7.65
CA VAL A 133 -3.45 -16.50 8.16
C VAL A 133 -3.81 -17.89 8.67
N SER A 134 -4.43 -17.96 9.86
CA SER A 134 -4.96 -19.21 10.44
C SER A 134 -6.47 -19.11 10.57
N ILE A 135 -7.22 -20.07 10.04
CA ILE A 135 -8.68 -20.14 10.21
C ILE A 135 -9.10 -21.42 10.93
N PRO A 136 -9.96 -21.36 11.96
CA PRO A 136 -10.50 -22.54 12.60
C PRO A 136 -11.71 -23.07 11.81
N ILE A 137 -11.77 -24.38 11.62
CA ILE A 137 -12.88 -25.03 10.91
C ILE A 137 -13.33 -26.29 11.65
N GLU A 138 -14.63 -26.38 11.89
CA GLU A 138 -15.21 -27.64 12.36
C GLU A 138 -15.40 -28.60 11.19
N HIS A 139 -14.88 -29.82 11.33
CA HIS A 139 -15.08 -30.88 10.35
C HIS A 139 -15.23 -32.25 11.02
N THR A 140 -16.05 -33.12 10.43
CA THR A 140 -16.37 -34.44 11.01
C THR A 140 -15.71 -35.54 10.18
N ILE A 141 -14.62 -36.11 10.70
CA ILE A 141 -13.90 -37.24 10.07
C ILE A 141 -14.24 -38.51 10.84
N LYS A 142 -14.62 -39.60 10.14
CA LYS A 142 -14.94 -40.91 10.75
C LYS A 142 -15.91 -40.82 11.95
N LYS A 143 -16.92 -39.94 11.87
CA LYS A 143 -17.92 -39.65 12.93
C LYS A 143 -17.39 -38.92 14.17
N ASN A 144 -16.14 -38.46 14.18
CA ASN A 144 -15.61 -37.59 15.22
C ASN A 144 -15.61 -36.14 14.72
N LYS A 145 -16.39 -35.26 15.37
CA LYS A 145 -16.39 -33.83 15.11
C LYS A 145 -15.20 -33.21 15.85
N ALA A 146 -14.32 -32.55 15.11
CA ALA A 146 -13.15 -31.87 15.68
C ALA A 146 -12.92 -30.54 14.97
N THR A 147 -12.19 -29.65 15.64
CA THR A 147 -11.71 -28.40 15.04
C THR A 147 -10.35 -28.66 14.39
N TYR A 148 -10.21 -28.14 13.17
CA TYR A 148 -8.96 -28.13 12.43
C TYR A 148 -8.57 -26.70 12.15
N HIS A 149 -7.27 -26.44 12.04
CA HIS A 149 -6.75 -25.14 11.68
C HIS A 149 -6.12 -25.22 10.29
N ILE A 150 -6.56 -24.34 9.40
CA ILE A 150 -5.96 -24.17 8.09
C ILE A 150 -5.09 -22.93 8.15
N GLN A 151 -3.79 -23.12 8.04
CA GLN A 151 -2.81 -22.07 7.85
C GLN A 151 -2.53 -21.90 6.37
N VAL A 152 -2.55 -20.67 5.88
CA VAL A 152 -2.02 -20.30 4.57
C VAL A 152 -0.95 -19.24 4.79
N ALA A 153 0.21 -19.48 4.22
CA ALA A 153 1.39 -18.64 4.34
C ALA A 153 1.79 -18.12 2.98
N GLU A 154 1.94 -16.81 2.85
CA GLU A 154 2.44 -16.16 1.65
C GLU A 154 3.84 -15.61 1.94
N THR A 155 4.81 -15.86 1.05
CA THR A 155 6.09 -15.15 1.16
C THR A 155 5.85 -13.67 0.96
N ARG A 156 6.33 -12.85 1.89
CA ARG A 156 6.65 -11.47 1.53
C ARG A 156 7.97 -11.52 0.79
N ASN A 157 7.96 -11.76 -0.52
CA ASN A 157 9.11 -11.33 -1.30
C ASN A 157 9.20 -9.83 -1.07
N GLN A 158 10.19 -9.43 -0.26
CA GLN A 158 10.42 -8.05 0.12
C GLN A 158 10.69 -7.30 -1.17
N ARG A 159 9.64 -6.74 -1.71
CA ARG A 159 9.64 -5.70 -2.72
C ARG A 159 10.19 -4.41 -2.08
N LEU A 160 11.44 -4.48 -1.62
CA LEU A 160 12.33 -3.32 -1.52
C LEU A 160 12.37 -2.61 -2.90
N ASP A 161 12.13 -3.35 -3.99
CA ASP A 161 11.98 -2.79 -5.34
C ASP A 161 10.63 -2.11 -5.62
N ILE A 162 9.47 -2.58 -5.13
CA ILE A 162 8.22 -1.78 -5.32
C ILE A 162 8.31 -0.50 -4.50
N GLN A 163 8.80 -0.56 -3.26
CA GLN A 163 8.83 0.64 -2.42
C GLN A 163 9.63 1.74 -3.12
N ARG A 164 10.75 1.38 -3.74
CA ARG A 164 11.51 2.28 -4.63
C ARG A 164 10.69 2.73 -5.83
N GLN A 165 9.98 1.83 -6.50
CA GLN A 165 9.21 2.15 -7.69
C GLN A 165 8.04 3.11 -7.38
N ILE A 166 7.32 2.91 -6.27
CA ILE A 166 6.25 3.82 -5.81
C ILE A 166 6.83 5.21 -5.51
N ILE A 167 7.99 5.28 -4.85
CA ILE A 167 8.67 6.55 -4.61
C ILE A 167 8.94 7.27 -5.94
N PHE A 168 9.38 6.57 -6.99
CA PHE A 168 9.57 7.20 -8.31
C PHE A 168 8.26 7.66 -8.95
N TRP A 169 7.18 6.87 -8.86
CA TRP A 169 5.87 7.23 -9.41
C TRP A 169 5.20 8.41 -8.68
N ILE A 170 5.52 8.64 -7.41
CA ILE A 170 4.99 9.79 -6.65
C ILE A 170 5.92 11.01 -6.79
N VAL A 171 7.23 10.83 -6.60
CA VAL A 171 8.19 11.94 -6.52
C VAL A 171 8.46 12.57 -7.89
N ILE A 172 8.51 11.78 -8.98
CA ILE A 172 8.80 12.32 -10.32
C ILE A 172 7.72 13.30 -10.81
N PRO A 173 6.40 12.96 -10.78
CA PRO A 173 5.36 13.92 -11.15
C PRO A 173 5.38 15.17 -10.28
N GLN A 174 5.65 15.01 -8.98
CA GLN A 174 5.76 16.12 -8.04
C GLN A 174 6.90 17.07 -8.43
N LEU A 175 8.07 16.54 -8.80
CA LEU A 175 9.19 17.34 -9.29
C LEU A 175 8.87 18.05 -10.61
N ILE A 176 8.22 17.37 -11.55
CA ILE A 176 7.78 17.97 -12.82
C ILE A 176 6.82 19.13 -12.55
N LEU A 177 5.86 18.94 -11.65
CA LEU A 177 4.89 19.96 -11.27
C LEU A 177 5.56 21.16 -10.60
N LEU A 178 6.52 20.92 -9.71
CA LEU A 178 7.30 21.96 -9.03
C LEU A 178 8.12 22.79 -10.03
N ILE A 179 8.83 22.14 -10.95
CA ILE A 179 9.58 22.80 -12.03
C ILE A 179 8.63 23.61 -12.93
N SER A 180 7.49 23.02 -13.31
CA SER A 180 6.50 23.68 -14.17
C SER A 180 5.91 24.93 -13.52
N ALA A 181 5.56 24.86 -12.24
CA ALA A 181 5.08 26.00 -11.48
C ALA A 181 6.15 27.08 -11.34
N MET A 182 7.42 26.70 -11.14
CA MET A 182 8.54 27.65 -11.09
C MET A 182 8.69 28.42 -12.41
N ILE A 183 8.54 27.74 -13.55
CA ILE A 183 8.55 28.35 -14.89
C ILE A 183 7.34 29.27 -15.07
N LEU A 184 6.14 28.82 -14.69
CA LEU A 184 4.90 29.60 -14.80
C LEU A 184 4.94 30.86 -13.94
N VAL A 185 5.42 30.78 -12.70
CA VAL A 185 5.59 31.95 -11.82
C VAL A 185 6.57 32.94 -12.45
N LYS A 186 7.70 32.46 -12.98
CA LYS A 186 8.67 33.35 -13.67
C LYS A 186 8.03 34.06 -14.86
N PHE A 187 7.24 33.34 -15.66
CA PHE A 187 6.52 33.89 -16.80
C PHE A 187 5.41 34.88 -16.39
N ALA A 188 4.64 34.54 -15.36
CA ALA A 188 3.56 35.36 -14.82
C ALA A 188 4.09 36.64 -14.17
N VAL A 189 5.22 36.58 -13.47
CA VAL A 189 5.89 37.76 -12.89
C VAL A 189 6.43 38.66 -14.00
N THR A 190 7.14 38.11 -15.00
CA THR A 190 7.69 38.92 -16.10
C THR A 190 6.62 39.54 -16.99
N LYS A 191 5.54 38.81 -17.30
CA LYS A 191 4.44 39.33 -18.13
C LYS A 191 3.39 40.13 -17.34
N GLY A 192 3.13 39.77 -16.09
CA GLY A 192 2.09 40.37 -15.24
C GLY A 192 2.52 41.64 -14.53
N LEU A 193 3.83 41.86 -14.29
CA LEU A 193 4.35 43.13 -13.76
C LEU A 193 4.77 44.13 -14.84
N SER A 194 4.88 43.69 -16.10
CA SER A 194 5.16 44.58 -17.24
C SER A 194 4.18 45.74 -17.42
N PRO A 195 2.86 45.62 -17.12
CA PRO A 195 1.92 46.73 -17.29
C PRO A 195 2.01 47.77 -16.17
N ILE A 196 2.39 47.37 -14.94
CA ILE A 196 2.38 48.26 -13.77
C ILE A 196 3.47 49.33 -13.88
N LEU A 197 4.60 49.01 -14.50
CA LEU A 197 5.66 50.00 -14.77
C LEU A 197 5.24 51.01 -15.84
N PHE A 198 4.45 50.59 -16.83
CA PHE A 198 3.93 51.48 -17.89
C PHE A 198 2.87 52.47 -17.37
N LEU A 199 2.10 52.10 -16.34
CA LEU A 199 1.13 53.02 -15.74
C LEU A 199 1.80 54.12 -14.90
N ASN A 200 2.94 53.84 -14.27
CA ASN A 200 3.64 54.85 -13.45
C ASN A 200 4.23 55.98 -14.30
N GLU A 201 4.81 55.68 -15.47
CA GLU A 201 5.31 56.72 -16.40
C GLU A 201 4.19 57.62 -16.96
N LYS A 202 2.98 57.07 -17.16
CA LYS A 202 1.83 57.84 -17.64
C LYS A 202 1.25 58.77 -16.58
N ILE A 203 1.34 58.42 -15.30
CA ILE A 203 0.84 59.28 -14.21
C ILE A 203 1.86 60.39 -13.90
N SER A 204 3.17 60.13 -13.94
CA SER A 204 4.19 61.16 -13.75
C SER A 204 4.22 62.22 -14.86
N SER A 205 3.91 61.84 -16.10
CA SER A 205 3.84 62.80 -17.22
C SER A 205 2.58 63.67 -17.22
N LEU A 206 1.48 63.22 -16.60
CA LEU A 206 0.28 64.04 -16.38
C LEU A 206 0.42 65.00 -15.20
N SER A 207 1.17 64.62 -14.15
CA SER A 207 1.36 65.45 -12.95
C SER A 207 2.17 66.72 -13.21
N TYR A 208 3.08 66.73 -14.18
CA TYR A 208 3.84 67.94 -14.54
C TYR A 208 3.04 68.92 -15.42
N LYS A 209 2.03 68.44 -16.16
CA LYS A 209 1.23 69.26 -17.08
C LYS A 209 0.12 70.06 -16.39
N ASN A 210 -0.16 69.78 -15.11
CA ASN A 210 -1.14 70.50 -14.28
C ASN A 210 -0.48 71.55 -13.35
N LEU A 211 0.80 71.87 -13.54
CA LEU A 211 1.54 72.86 -12.73
C LEU A 211 2.08 74.04 -13.57
N THR A 212 1.62 74.21 -14.81
CA THR A 212 1.89 75.38 -15.68
C THR A 212 0.62 75.78 -16.41
#